data_AF-A0A399SWY8-F1
#
_entry.id   AF-A0A399SWY8-F1
#
_cell.length_a   1.000
_cell.length_b   1.000
_cell.length_c   1.000
_cell.angle_alpha   90.00
_cell.angle_beta   90.00
_cell.angle_gamma   90.00
#
_symmetry.space_group_name_H-M   'P 1'
#
loop_
_entity.id
_entity.type
_entity.pdbx_description
1 polymer ?
#
loop_
_entity_poly.entity_id
_entity_poly.type
_entity_poly.pdbx_seq_one_letter_code
_entity_poly.pdbx_strand_id
1 'polypeptide(L)'
;MRGKKINKMRYEQIKQTARKLRHEATPEERKLWRYLRRNQLKGRKFLRQHAIIYDSIGDEHFFYVPDFYCFKENLAIELDGKIHEFNKKRIRDAMKF
;
A
#
# COMPACT_ATOMS: atom_id res chain seq x y z
N MET A 1 -3.00 -0.68 29.83
CA MET A 1 -3.51 -0.14 28.54
C MET A 1 -2.40 0.66 27.88
N ARG A 2 -1.82 0.18 26.77
CA ARG A 2 -0.84 0.94 25.96
C ARG A 2 -1.47 1.16 24.59
N GLY A 3 -1.96 2.37 24.34
CA GLY A 3 -2.41 2.78 23.00
C GLY A 3 -1.26 2.59 22.02
N LYS A 4 -1.42 1.68 21.06
CA LYS A 4 -0.37 1.32 20.10
C LYS A 4 -0.31 2.40 19.02
N LYS A 5 0.86 3.05 18.91
CA LYS A 5 1.17 4.22 18.06
C LYS A 5 0.67 4.07 16.61
N ILE A 6 -0.10 5.06 16.14
CA ILE A 6 -0.41 5.25 14.73
C ILE A 6 0.86 5.81 14.06
N ASN A 7 1.44 5.09 13.09
CA ASN A 7 2.69 5.50 12.43
C ASN A 7 2.42 6.59 11.39
N LYS A 8 2.43 7.84 11.83
CA LYS A 8 2.57 9.03 10.98
C LYS A 8 4.02 9.16 10.50
N MET A 9 4.24 9.51 9.23
CA MET A 9 5.59 9.63 8.64
C MET A 9 5.69 10.84 7.71
N ARG A 10 6.91 11.39 7.58
CA ARG A 10 7.22 12.42 6.57
C ARG A 10 7.25 11.81 5.17
N TYR A 11 6.98 12.63 4.15
CA TYR A 11 6.90 12.19 2.75
C TYR A 11 8.14 11.40 2.26
N GLU A 12 9.34 11.81 2.64
CA GLU A 12 10.58 11.11 2.27
C GLU A 12 10.67 9.71 2.88
N GLN A 13 10.20 9.54 4.11
CA GLN A 13 10.16 8.22 4.76
C GLN A 13 9.15 7.31 4.05
N ILE A 14 8.00 7.85 3.65
CA ILE A 14 6.97 7.12 2.90
C ILE A 14 7.51 6.63 1.55
N LYS A 15 8.23 7.49 0.82
CA LYS A 15 8.89 7.11 -0.43
C LYS A 15 9.88 5.97 -0.23
N GLN A 16 10.69 6.03 0.83
CA GLN A 16 11.65 4.99 1.16
C GLN A 16 10.94 3.67 1.49
N THR A 17 9.86 3.71 2.29
CA THR A 17 9.02 2.54 2.56
C THR A 17 8.47 1.91 1.29
N ALA A 18 7.86 2.70 0.41
CA ALA A 18 7.33 2.19 -0.87
C ALA A 18 8.43 1.60 -1.77
N ARG A 19 9.62 2.22 -1.81
CA ARG A 19 10.78 1.70 -2.54
C ARG A 19 11.25 0.35 -1.98
N LYS A 20 11.33 0.23 -0.65
CA LYS A 20 11.70 -1.00 0.04
C LYS A 20 10.72 -2.13 -0.26
N LEU A 21 9.41 -1.88 -0.11
CA LEU A 21 8.37 -2.85 -0.45
C LEU A 21 8.49 -3.32 -1.90
N ARG A 22 8.79 -2.40 -2.84
CA ARG A 22 8.99 -2.76 -4.25
C ARG A 22 10.15 -3.70 -4.49
N HIS A 23 11.20 -3.60 -3.69
CA HIS A 23 12.36 -4.47 -3.74
C HIS A 23 12.09 -5.83 -3.10
N GLU A 24 11.35 -5.83 -1.98
CA GLU A 24 11.05 -7.00 -1.16
C GLU A 24 9.78 -7.77 -1.57
N ALA A 25 9.10 -7.34 -2.63
CA ALA A 25 7.84 -7.93 -3.10
C ALA A 25 7.93 -9.46 -3.25
N THR A 26 6.86 -10.15 -2.87
CA THR A 26 6.79 -11.62 -2.91
C THR A 26 6.86 -12.17 -4.35
N PRO A 27 7.22 -13.45 -4.56
CA PRO A 27 7.13 -14.08 -5.87
C PRO A 27 5.73 -13.97 -6.51
N GLU A 28 4.68 -14.08 -5.72
CA GLU A 28 3.28 -13.96 -6.11
C GLU A 28 2.96 -12.53 -6.59
N GLU A 29 3.35 -11.51 -5.83
CA GLU A 29 3.24 -10.11 -6.24
C GLU A 29 4.01 -9.84 -7.53
N ARG A 30 5.25 -10.31 -7.64
CA ARG A 30 6.05 -10.15 -8.86
C ARG A 30 5.39 -10.81 -10.07
N LYS A 31 4.78 -11.99 -9.87
CA LYS A 31 4.04 -12.70 -10.92
C LYS A 31 2.82 -11.89 -11.37
N LEU A 32 1.99 -11.39 -10.44
CA LEU A 32 0.84 -10.56 -10.80
C LEU A 32 1.28 -9.25 -11.49
N TRP A 33 2.36 -8.62 -11.01
CA TRP A 33 2.87 -7.38 -11.58
C TRP A 33 3.23 -7.51 -13.07
N ARG A 34 3.70 -8.69 -13.51
CA ARG A 34 3.99 -8.94 -14.93
C ARG A 34 2.77 -8.78 -15.82
N TYR A 35 1.57 -9.11 -15.33
CA TYR A 35 0.31 -9.00 -16.05
C TYR A 35 -0.35 -7.62 -15.93
N LEU A 36 -0.07 -6.87 -14.86
CA LEU A 36 -0.67 -5.56 -14.62
C LEU A 36 0.13 -4.38 -15.18
N ARG A 37 1.47 -4.52 -15.25
CA ARG A 37 2.35 -3.42 -15.66
C ARG A 37 2.10 -2.99 -17.11
N ARG A 38 2.55 -1.78 -17.47
CA ARG A 38 2.49 -1.23 -18.84
C ARG A 38 1.07 -1.24 -19.42
N ASN A 39 0.06 -1.04 -18.58
CA ASN A 39 -1.34 -0.95 -18.99
C ASN A 39 -1.86 -2.19 -19.73
N GLN A 40 -1.24 -3.37 -19.52
CA GLN A 40 -1.58 -4.58 -20.27
C GLN A 40 -2.99 -5.09 -19.99
N LEU A 41 -3.50 -4.89 -18.77
CA LEU A 41 -4.86 -5.28 -18.42
C LEU A 41 -5.85 -4.20 -18.90
N LYS A 42 -6.44 -4.42 -20.09
CA LYS A 42 -7.49 -3.56 -20.66
C LYS A 42 -7.13 -2.05 -20.70
N GLY A 43 -5.86 -1.72 -20.91
CA GLY A 43 -5.38 -0.33 -20.91
C GLY A 43 -5.37 0.35 -19.53
N ARG A 44 -5.60 -0.37 -18.44
CA ARG A 44 -5.70 0.20 -17.09
C ARG A 44 -4.33 0.36 -16.44
N LYS A 45 -4.07 1.53 -15.88
CA LYS A 45 -2.83 1.83 -15.17
C LYS A 45 -2.90 1.30 -13.74
N PHE A 46 -2.10 0.29 -13.46
CA PHE A 46 -1.84 -0.19 -12.10
C PHE A 46 -0.53 0.37 -11.57
N LEU A 47 -0.57 0.83 -10.32
CA LEU A 47 0.59 1.25 -9.55
C LEU A 47 0.91 0.13 -8.55
N ARG A 48 2.18 -0.29 -8.46
CA ARG A 48 2.62 -1.30 -7.49
C ARG A 48 3.18 -0.63 -6.23
N GLN A 49 2.69 -1.04 -5.06
CA GLN A 49 3.15 -0.56 -3.76
C GLN A 49 3.31 0.96 -3.75
N HIS A 50 2.23 1.63 -4.13
CA HIS A 50 2.15 3.08 -4.16
C HIS A 50 1.48 3.55 -2.88
N ALA A 51 2.16 4.41 -2.13
CA ALA A 51 1.59 4.94 -0.90
C ALA A 51 0.41 5.85 -1.21
N ILE A 52 -0.72 5.58 -0.55
CA ILE A 52 -1.93 6.38 -0.61
C ILE A 52 -2.03 7.10 0.74
N ILE A 53 -1.88 8.42 0.72
CA ILE A 53 -2.04 9.29 1.88
C ILE A 53 -3.54 9.53 2.06
N TYR A 54 -4.06 9.30 3.27
CA TYR A 54 -5.47 9.52 3.59
C TYR A 54 -5.70 10.63 4.62
N ASP A 55 -4.66 11.06 5.34
CA ASP A 55 -4.74 12.20 6.25
C ASP A 55 -3.35 12.82 6.47
N SER A 56 -3.28 14.06 6.94
CA SER A 56 -2.03 14.79 7.19
C SER A 56 -2.17 15.76 8.37
N ILE A 57 -1.19 15.76 9.27
CA ILE A 57 -1.09 16.69 10.40
C ILE A 57 0.29 17.35 10.34
N GLY A 58 0.33 18.61 9.92
CA GLY A 58 1.59 19.29 9.63
C GLY A 58 2.40 18.55 8.56
N ASP A 59 3.69 18.31 8.83
CA ASP A 59 4.62 17.61 7.91
C ASP A 59 4.54 16.07 7.99
N GLU A 60 3.59 15.53 8.75
CA GLU A 60 3.42 14.10 8.95
C GLU A 60 2.13 13.60 8.29
N HIS A 61 2.23 12.48 7.60
CA HIS A 61 1.12 11.91 6.83
C HIS A 61 0.73 10.54 7.34
N PHE A 62 -0.57 10.28 7.33
CA PHE A 62 -1.14 8.95 7.50
C PHE A 62 -1.36 8.33 6.12
N PHE A 63 -0.87 7.10 5.95
CA PHE A 63 -0.89 6.45 4.66
C PHE A 63 -1.02 4.93 4.80
N TYR A 64 -1.40 4.29 3.71
CA TYR A 64 -1.28 2.85 3.53
C TYR A 64 -0.63 2.55 2.17
N VAL A 65 -0.12 1.33 2.00
CA VAL A 65 0.54 0.91 0.76
C VAL A 65 -0.06 -0.43 0.32
N PRO A 66 -1.03 -0.43 -0.61
CA PRO A 66 -1.55 -1.68 -1.16
C PRO A 66 -0.54 -2.31 -2.11
N ASP A 67 -0.63 -3.63 -2.31
CA ASP A 67 0.23 -4.33 -3.28
C ASP A 67 0.07 -3.73 -4.68
N PHE A 68 -1.18 -3.50 -5.11
CA PHE A 68 -1.50 -2.79 -6.34
C PHE A 68 -2.67 -1.82 -6.17
N TYR A 69 -2.63 -0.71 -6.91
CA TYR A 69 -3.70 0.27 -6.96
C TYR A 69 -3.99 0.71 -8.39
N CYS A 70 -5.27 0.73 -8.77
CA CYS A 70 -5.75 1.32 -10.01
C CYS A 70 -6.61 2.54 -9.71
N PHE A 71 -6.07 3.73 -10.00
CA PHE A 71 -6.76 5.00 -9.77
C PHE A 71 -8.10 5.09 -10.51
N LYS A 72 -8.13 4.70 -11.79
CA LYS A 72 -9.33 4.84 -12.64
C LYS A 72 -10.52 4.02 -12.14
N GLU A 73 -10.27 2.91 -11.46
CA GLU A 73 -11.30 2.03 -10.91
C GLU A 73 -11.50 2.21 -9.40
N ASN A 74 -10.75 3.13 -8.78
CA ASN A 74 -10.64 3.24 -7.33
C ASN A 74 -10.42 1.87 -6.63
N LEU A 75 -9.57 1.03 -7.22
CA LEU A 75 -9.41 -0.37 -6.84
C LEU A 75 -8.04 -0.61 -6.21
N ALA A 76 -8.03 -1.03 -4.94
CA ALA A 76 -6.86 -1.60 -4.29
C ALA A 76 -6.92 -3.13 -4.37
N ILE A 77 -5.79 -3.77 -4.68
CA ILE A 77 -5.62 -5.23 -4.71
C ILE A 77 -4.54 -5.57 -3.69
N GLU A 78 -4.87 -6.46 -2.77
CA GLU A 78 -3.95 -7.06 -1.79
C GLU A 78 -3.88 -8.56 -2.08
N LEU A 79 -2.66 -9.09 -2.18
CA LEU A 79 -2.45 -10.53 -2.31
C LEU A 79 -2.30 -11.14 -0.92
N ASP A 80 -3.21 -12.04 -0.56
CA ASP A 80 -3.17 -12.68 0.76
C ASP A 80 -2.03 -13.70 0.86
N GLY A 81 -0.89 -13.25 1.37
CA GLY A 81 0.20 -14.12 1.82
C GLY A 81 0.11 -14.45 3.32
N LYS A 82 0.80 -15.51 3.77
CA LYS A 82 0.96 -15.85 5.21
C LYS A 82 1.55 -14.69 6.06
N ILE A 83 2.16 -13.70 5.42
CA ILE A 83 2.78 -12.51 6.03
C ILE A 83 1.79 -11.34 6.19
N HIS A 84 0.65 -11.35 5.46
CA HIS A 84 -0.30 -10.23 5.41
C HIS A 84 -1.22 -10.10 6.63
N GLU A 85 -1.31 -11.12 7.49
CA GLU A 85 -2.15 -11.07 8.71
C GLU A 85 -1.69 -9.98 9.69
N PHE A 86 -0.39 -9.66 9.73
CA PHE A 86 0.16 -8.70 10.69
C PHE A 86 -0.14 -7.23 10.30
N ASN A 87 -0.27 -6.94 9.00
CA ASN A 87 -0.49 -5.57 8.50
C ASN A 87 -1.98 -5.22 8.37
N LYS A 88 -2.86 -6.17 7.99
CA LYS A 88 -4.30 -5.93 7.79
C LYS A 88 -5.03 -5.42 9.04
N LYS A 89 -4.60 -5.85 10.23
CA LYS A 89 -5.25 -5.45 11.50
C LYS A 89 -5.15 -3.95 11.78
N ARG A 90 -4.12 -3.27 11.28
CA ARG A 90 -3.84 -1.86 11.58
C ARG A 90 -4.69 -0.87 10.77
N ILE A 91 -5.06 -1.20 9.53
CA ILE A 91 -5.89 -0.33 8.67
C ILE A 91 -7.36 -0.41 9.10
N ARG A 92 -7.87 -1.61 9.42
CA ARG A 92 -9.25 -1.78 9.88
C ARG A 92 -9.56 -1.04 11.17
N ASP A 93 -8.60 -0.93 12.10
CA ASP A 93 -8.80 -0.19 13.34
C ASP A 93 -8.71 1.33 13.15
N ALA A 94 -8.04 1.82 12.09
CA ALA A 94 -7.92 3.24 11.76
C ALA A 94 -9.03 3.77 10.83
N MET A 95 -9.73 2.89 10.12
CA MET A 95 -10.86 3.20 9.24
C MET A 95 -12.22 2.75 9.82
N LYS A 96 -12.36 2.74 11.16
CA LYS A 96 -13.68 2.63 11.78
C LYS A 96 -14.32 4.02 11.74
N PHE A 97 -15.36 4.16 10.92
CA PHE A 97 -16.38 5.19 11.12
C PHE A 97 -17.16 4.88 12.40
#